data_AF-A0A1F3T6E7-F1
#
_entry.id   AF-A0A1F3T6E7-F1
#
_cell.length_a   1.000
_cell.length_b   1.000
_cell.length_c   1.000
_cell.angle_alpha   90.00
_cell.angle_beta   90.00
_cell.angle_gamma   90.00
#
_symmetry.space_group_name_H-M   'P 1'
#
loop_
_entity.id
_entity.type
_entity.pdbx_description
1 polymer ?
#
loop_
_entity_poly.entity_id
_entity_poly.type
_entity_poly.pdbx_seq_one_letter_code
_entity_poly.pdbx_strand_id
1 'polypeptide(L)'
;MESGRVHCTVVLSSRENFVWHSMQEIIPAIERAWLGSADPGSHQVLCLDIDSLRLGEILPTLLKADTIVQTCFTYKMCRLGLLLRQRFQIDARWIIHLHNQATIACWPFHFWGMGEHLNADDVFISSCTRDAETMSLSFNNARAAVIPFTHPEQERANQDKQACKPQEPIPLVFIGRISAQKNLHTLLYALRLWLDSARPKRQVHLNLYGQEDHLGSPNMKMESRDYGNVLRDLVNILKLGPHVSFHGHVPRDELYARLSGQKQIFVSASLHSDENFGMAAFRALCDGNLAVLSEWGGHADFAKTFPEQVFFCMPLHSASGPVICARELAGSIDRAVDRYPRMTTPLFPEAYREHVVSARLRELAFLPQTPKLTLQMTEVAARILETRRKFAAENPASTQIFSSYSDPSAHSFFSYYGAKEPVRKTALARHRLFLVPWARITETGAILASDPHRGRILLKEALGGETCTVVDIFGKEHNMSTTAAQEALESGLLHD
;
A
#
# COMPACT_ATOMS: atom_id res chain seq x y z
N MET A 1 28.44 -2.26 -42.87
CA MET A 1 27.97 -2.46 -41.49
C MET A 1 27.92 -1.09 -40.85
N GLU A 2 26.76 -0.44 -40.88
CA GLU A 2 26.58 0.78 -40.08
C GLU A 2 26.84 0.40 -38.63
N SER A 3 27.78 1.08 -37.98
CA SER A 3 27.99 0.95 -36.54
C SER A 3 26.66 1.28 -35.88
N GLY A 4 25.96 0.25 -35.39
CA GLY A 4 24.65 0.41 -34.76
C GLY A 4 24.75 1.48 -33.70
N ARG A 5 23.96 2.55 -33.83
CA ARG A 5 23.85 3.59 -32.83
C ARG A 5 23.55 2.93 -31.49
N VAL A 6 24.37 3.19 -30.48
CA VAL A 6 24.14 2.72 -29.10
C VAL A 6 22.92 3.46 -28.52
N HIS A 7 21.94 2.72 -28.00
CA HIS A 7 20.77 3.30 -27.34
C HIS A 7 21.19 3.94 -26.02
N CYS A 8 20.80 5.19 -25.78
CA CYS A 8 21.18 5.94 -24.59
C CYS A 8 19.98 6.11 -23.63
N THR A 9 20.05 5.50 -22.45
CA THR A 9 19.10 5.69 -21.36
C THR A 9 19.71 6.59 -20.28
N VAL A 10 19.02 7.68 -19.94
CA VAL A 10 19.43 8.59 -18.87
C VAL A 10 18.49 8.44 -17.67
N VAL A 11 19.02 7.94 -16.57
CA VAL A 11 18.32 7.76 -15.29
C VAL A 11 18.45 9.03 -14.47
N LEU A 12 17.33 9.71 -14.24
CA LEU A 12 17.22 10.85 -13.36
C LEU A 12 16.87 10.37 -11.97
N SER A 13 17.75 10.63 -11.00
CA SER A 13 17.52 10.32 -9.60
C SER A 13 17.50 11.57 -8.72
N SER A 14 16.81 11.48 -7.59
CA SER A 14 16.74 12.52 -6.58
C SER A 14 16.69 11.90 -5.19
N ARG A 15 17.32 12.59 -4.25
CA ARG A 15 17.37 12.28 -2.82
C ARG A 15 16.35 13.11 -2.03
N GLU A 16 15.61 14.04 -2.63
CA GLU A 16 14.55 14.82 -1.95
C GLU A 16 13.52 13.94 -1.21
N ASN A 17 13.23 12.75 -1.75
CA ASN A 17 12.29 11.80 -1.16
C ASN A 17 12.89 10.92 -0.05
N PHE A 18 14.17 11.10 0.33
CA PHE A 18 14.83 10.29 1.37
C PHE A 18 14.31 10.57 2.79
N VAL A 19 13.47 11.60 2.96
CA VAL A 19 12.66 11.80 4.16
C VAL A 19 11.81 10.56 4.49
N TRP A 20 11.47 9.75 3.48
CA TRP A 20 10.84 8.45 3.65
C TRP A 20 11.92 7.36 3.72
N HIS A 21 12.04 6.68 4.87
CA HIS A 21 13.05 5.64 5.06
C HIS A 21 13.02 4.48 4.06
N SER A 22 11.87 4.21 3.42
CA SER A 22 11.77 3.21 2.35
C SER A 22 12.41 3.67 1.04
N MET A 23 12.35 4.97 0.74
CA MET A 23 12.93 5.55 -0.48
C MET A 23 14.45 5.50 -0.49
N GLN A 24 15.08 5.46 0.70
CA GLN A 24 16.52 5.24 0.85
C GLN A 24 16.97 3.86 0.36
N GLU A 25 16.06 2.88 0.25
CA GLU A 25 16.35 1.56 -0.32
C GLU A 25 15.84 1.44 -1.75
N ILE A 26 14.61 1.89 -1.99
CA ILE A 26 13.91 1.73 -3.26
C ILE A 26 14.60 2.49 -4.38
N ILE A 27 14.94 3.77 -4.18
CA ILE A 27 15.54 4.58 -5.25
C ILE A 27 16.92 4.03 -5.65
N PRO A 28 17.85 3.72 -4.72
CA PRO A 28 19.11 3.06 -5.08
C PRO A 28 18.93 1.69 -5.73
N ALA A 29 17.90 0.92 -5.36
CA ALA A 29 17.60 -0.35 -6.02
C ALA A 29 17.17 -0.16 -7.49
N ILE A 30 16.34 0.85 -7.77
CA ILE A 30 15.97 1.24 -9.13
C ILE A 30 17.20 1.69 -9.92
N GLU A 31 18.05 2.54 -9.35
CA GLU A 31 19.31 3.01 -9.99
C GLU A 31 20.20 1.82 -10.39
N ARG A 32 20.45 0.88 -9.47
CA ARG A 32 21.26 -0.31 -9.74
C ARG A 32 20.65 -1.20 -10.81
N ALA A 33 19.35 -1.43 -10.77
CA ALA A 33 18.68 -2.25 -11.79
C ALA A 33 18.78 -1.64 -13.20
N TRP A 34 18.67 -0.31 -13.32
CA TRP A 34 18.91 0.33 -14.62
C TRP A 34 20.37 0.28 -15.04
N LEU A 35 21.33 0.54 -14.14
CA LEU A 35 22.74 0.43 -14.47
C LEU A 35 23.12 -1.00 -14.89
N GLY A 36 22.55 -2.02 -14.23
CA GLY A 36 22.72 -3.42 -14.57
C GLY A 36 22.04 -3.82 -15.89
N SER A 37 21.19 -2.96 -16.48
CA SER A 37 20.58 -3.16 -17.79
C SER A 37 21.47 -2.71 -18.96
N ALA A 38 22.60 -2.07 -18.68
CA ALA A 38 23.56 -1.62 -19.68
C ALA A 38 24.22 -2.80 -20.42
N ASP A 39 24.60 -2.55 -21.67
CA ASP A 39 25.31 -3.48 -22.54
C ASP A 39 26.30 -2.72 -23.42
N PRO A 40 27.63 -2.93 -23.28
CA PRO A 40 28.65 -2.12 -23.95
C PRO A 40 28.50 -1.98 -25.47
N GLY A 41 27.86 -2.94 -26.13
CA GLY A 41 27.68 -2.92 -27.58
C GLY A 41 26.37 -2.29 -28.08
N SER A 42 25.37 -2.09 -27.22
CA SER A 42 24.03 -1.70 -27.69
C SER A 42 23.24 -0.78 -26.77
N HIS A 43 23.54 -0.73 -25.46
CA HIS A 43 22.78 0.02 -24.48
C HIS A 43 23.68 0.74 -23.47
N GLN A 44 23.77 2.05 -23.58
CA GLN A 44 24.43 2.90 -22.59
C GLN A 44 23.40 3.39 -21.57
N VAL A 45 23.73 3.26 -20.28
CA VAL A 45 22.91 3.80 -19.18
C VAL A 45 23.73 4.79 -18.37
N LEU A 46 23.21 6.00 -18.20
CA LEU A 46 23.84 7.07 -17.43
C LEU A 46 22.93 7.46 -16.28
N CYS A 47 23.42 7.47 -15.04
CA CYS A 47 22.65 7.90 -13.88
C CYS A 47 23.08 9.31 -13.45
N LEU A 48 22.12 10.23 -13.36
CA LEU A 48 22.32 11.63 -12.99
C LEU A 48 21.52 11.92 -11.71
N ASP A 49 22.22 12.35 -10.66
CA ASP A 49 21.58 12.94 -9.49
C ASP A 49 21.19 14.39 -9.83
N ILE A 50 19.88 14.62 -10.01
CA ILE A 50 19.40 15.93 -10.41
C ILE A 50 19.49 16.94 -9.28
N ASP A 51 19.65 16.54 -8.02
CA ASP A 51 19.70 17.48 -6.89
C ASP A 51 21.03 18.23 -6.86
N SER A 52 22.13 17.53 -7.16
CA SER A 52 23.49 18.06 -7.13
C SER A 52 23.94 18.76 -8.42
N LEU A 53 23.30 18.48 -9.55
CA LEU A 53 23.69 19.01 -10.86
C LEU A 53 22.87 20.24 -11.28
N ARG A 54 23.52 21.16 -11.99
CA ARG A 54 22.87 22.31 -12.64
C ARG A 54 22.34 21.92 -14.02
N LEU A 55 21.34 22.67 -14.51
CA LEU A 55 20.72 22.41 -15.82
C LEU A 55 21.74 22.36 -16.97
N GLY A 56 22.72 23.26 -16.98
CA GLY A 56 23.77 23.29 -18.02
C GLY A 56 24.68 22.06 -18.03
N GLU A 57 24.80 21.35 -16.90
CA GLU A 57 25.61 20.14 -16.77
C GLU A 57 24.85 18.89 -17.26
N ILE A 58 23.54 18.82 -17.01
CA ILE A 58 22.71 17.67 -17.39
C ILE A 58 22.18 17.73 -18.82
N LEU A 59 21.94 18.93 -19.35
CA LEU A 59 21.26 19.13 -20.63
C LEU A 59 21.99 18.48 -21.83
N PRO A 60 23.33 18.55 -21.96
CA PRO A 60 24.04 17.90 -23.08
C PRO A 60 23.82 16.38 -23.14
N THR A 61 23.69 15.74 -21.97
CA THR A 61 23.41 14.31 -21.85
C THR A 61 21.97 14.00 -22.23
N LEU A 62 21.03 14.81 -21.74
CA LEU A 62 19.60 14.62 -22.00
C LEU A 62 19.21 14.84 -23.47
N LEU A 63 19.90 15.74 -24.17
CA LEU A 63 19.70 15.97 -25.61
C LEU A 63 20.06 14.75 -26.48
N LYS A 64 20.85 13.81 -25.96
CA LYS A 64 21.26 12.58 -26.65
C LYS A 64 20.47 11.35 -26.23
N ALA A 65 19.60 11.49 -25.23
CA ALA A 65 18.86 10.38 -24.67
C ALA A 65 17.82 9.84 -25.66
N ASP A 66 17.78 8.52 -25.83
CA ASP A 66 16.68 7.82 -26.47
C ASP A 66 15.56 7.52 -25.45
N THR A 67 15.95 7.34 -24.19
CA THR A 67 15.04 7.10 -23.06
C THR A 67 15.47 7.91 -21.84
N ILE A 68 14.51 8.48 -21.13
CA ILE A 68 14.70 9.19 -19.87
C ILE A 68 13.91 8.45 -18.79
N VAL A 69 14.59 8.02 -17.74
CA VAL A 69 13.98 7.34 -16.60
C VAL A 69 13.83 8.32 -15.45
N GLN A 70 12.65 8.37 -14.86
CA GLN A 70 12.36 9.10 -13.64
C GLN A 70 12.21 8.11 -12.48
N THR A 71 13.14 8.08 -11.53
CA THR A 71 13.13 7.08 -10.42
C THR A 71 12.12 7.40 -9.32
N CYS A 72 11.72 8.66 -9.19
CA CYS A 72 10.72 9.11 -8.23
C CYS A 72 10.05 10.40 -8.71
N PHE A 73 8.94 10.81 -8.08
CA PHE A 73 8.37 12.13 -8.34
C PHE A 73 9.06 13.21 -7.51
N THR A 74 9.56 14.25 -8.17
CA THR A 74 9.89 15.54 -7.56
C THR A 74 9.43 16.69 -8.45
N TYR A 75 9.22 17.87 -7.86
CA TYR A 75 8.89 19.07 -8.64
C TYR A 75 10.00 19.41 -9.63
N LYS A 76 11.27 19.24 -9.24
CA LYS A 76 12.43 19.52 -10.10
C LYS A 76 12.45 18.61 -11.34
N MET A 77 12.19 17.31 -11.19
CA MET A 77 12.06 16.38 -12.33
C MET A 77 10.88 16.76 -13.23
N CYS A 78 9.75 17.11 -12.64
CA CYS A 78 8.56 17.53 -13.39
C CYS A 78 8.86 18.78 -14.26
N ARG A 79 9.51 19.78 -13.68
CA ARG A 79 9.92 21.01 -14.39
C ARG A 79 10.97 20.75 -15.47
N LEU A 80 11.91 19.85 -15.22
CA LEU A 80 12.88 19.42 -16.23
C LEU A 80 12.17 18.72 -17.39
N GLY A 81 11.25 17.79 -17.13
CA GLY A 81 10.49 17.10 -18.18
C GLY A 81 9.70 18.05 -19.07
N LEU A 82 9.02 19.03 -18.47
CA LEU A 82 8.35 20.11 -19.20
C LEU A 82 9.30 20.89 -20.09
N LEU A 83 10.46 21.29 -19.55
CA LEU A 83 11.46 22.04 -20.31
C LEU A 83 11.95 21.22 -21.51
N LEU A 84 12.25 19.94 -21.33
CA LEU A 84 12.73 19.05 -22.39
C LEU A 84 11.67 18.87 -23.49
N ARG A 85 10.42 18.60 -23.12
CA ARG A 85 9.31 18.40 -24.07
C ARG A 85 8.87 19.70 -24.77
N GLN A 86 8.63 20.77 -24.02
CA GLN A 86 8.07 22.02 -24.56
C GLN A 86 9.12 22.90 -25.25
N ARG A 87 10.30 23.06 -24.65
CA ARG A 87 11.29 24.05 -25.11
C ARG A 87 12.33 23.45 -26.04
N PHE A 88 12.82 22.26 -25.70
CA PHE A 88 13.85 21.58 -26.49
C PHE A 88 13.29 20.57 -27.50
N GLN A 89 11.97 20.30 -27.44
CA GLN A 89 11.30 19.34 -28.31
C GLN A 89 12.00 17.96 -28.30
N ILE A 90 12.57 17.59 -27.15
CA ILE A 90 13.21 16.29 -26.98
C ILE A 90 12.12 15.24 -26.92
N ASP A 91 12.26 14.26 -27.80
CA ASP A 91 11.24 13.25 -28.02
C ASP A 91 11.61 11.87 -27.47
N ALA A 92 12.50 11.85 -26.48
CA ALA A 92 12.88 10.65 -25.76
C ALA A 92 11.66 10.04 -25.06
N ARG A 93 11.61 8.71 -25.01
CA ARG A 93 10.61 7.99 -24.19
C ARG A 93 10.84 8.29 -22.72
N TRP A 94 9.78 8.60 -21.97
CA TRP A 94 9.84 8.66 -20.53
C TRP A 94 9.44 7.33 -19.90
N ILE A 95 10.23 6.87 -18.93
CA ILE A 95 9.89 5.73 -18.09
C ILE A 95 9.81 6.21 -16.64
N ILE A 96 8.61 6.18 -16.06
CA ILE A 96 8.30 6.84 -14.79
C ILE A 96 7.99 5.80 -13.73
N HIS A 97 8.82 5.71 -12.69
CA HIS A 97 8.56 4.85 -11.53
C HIS A 97 7.50 5.48 -10.62
N LEU A 98 6.40 4.77 -10.45
CA LEU A 98 5.31 5.12 -9.56
C LEU A 98 5.60 4.59 -8.16
N HIS A 99 5.46 5.47 -7.16
CA HIS A 99 5.46 5.09 -5.75
C HIS A 99 4.04 5.17 -5.22
N ASN A 100 3.51 6.39 -5.03
CA ASN A 100 2.17 6.62 -4.53
C ASN A 100 1.25 7.32 -5.56
N GLN A 101 1.76 7.59 -6.76
CA GLN A 101 1.07 8.46 -7.73
C GLN A 101 -0.16 7.79 -8.35
N ALA A 102 -0.17 6.46 -8.48
CA ALA A 102 -1.29 5.72 -9.07
C ALA A 102 -2.59 5.95 -8.29
N THR A 103 -2.55 5.82 -6.96
CA THR A 103 -3.72 5.91 -6.07
C THR A 103 -4.22 7.34 -5.81
N ILE A 104 -3.55 8.33 -6.39
CA ILE A 104 -3.91 9.76 -6.29
C ILE A 104 -4.15 10.38 -7.67
N ALA A 105 -4.54 9.55 -8.64
CA ALA A 105 -4.87 9.96 -10.01
C ALA A 105 -3.72 10.69 -10.73
N CYS A 106 -2.47 10.45 -10.35
CA CYS A 106 -1.31 11.18 -10.86
C CYS A 106 -1.48 12.71 -10.81
N TRP A 107 -2.28 13.25 -9.86
CA TRP A 107 -2.58 14.68 -9.80
C TRP A 107 -1.33 15.57 -9.81
N PRO A 108 -0.17 15.19 -9.21
CA PRO A 108 1.09 15.92 -9.37
C PRO A 108 1.42 16.28 -10.82
N PHE A 109 1.41 15.29 -11.71
CA PHE A 109 1.79 15.49 -13.11
C PHE A 109 0.82 16.42 -13.83
N HIS A 110 -0.48 16.29 -13.56
CA HIS A 110 -1.50 17.17 -14.12
C HIS A 110 -1.41 18.60 -13.58
N PHE A 111 -1.27 18.74 -12.26
CA PHE A 111 -1.26 20.04 -11.59
C PHE A 111 -0.07 20.89 -11.99
N TRP A 112 1.09 20.28 -12.19
CA TRP A 112 2.29 20.97 -12.64
C TRP A 112 2.44 21.00 -14.18
N GLY A 113 1.47 20.47 -14.93
CA GLY A 113 1.37 20.57 -16.39
C GLY A 113 2.12 19.47 -17.17
N MET A 114 2.97 18.66 -16.53
CA MET A 114 3.71 17.61 -17.23
C MET A 114 2.78 16.56 -17.87
N GLY A 115 1.62 16.29 -17.27
CA GLY A 115 0.64 15.34 -17.81
C GLY A 115 0.18 15.65 -19.23
N GLU A 116 0.16 16.93 -19.64
CA GLU A 116 -0.22 17.37 -21.00
C GLU A 116 0.87 17.11 -22.06
N HIS A 117 2.09 16.76 -21.61
CA HIS A 117 3.25 16.52 -22.45
C HIS A 117 3.75 15.08 -22.43
N LEU A 118 3.12 14.24 -21.60
CA LEU A 118 3.28 12.80 -21.68
C LEU A 118 2.48 12.27 -22.87
N ASN A 119 2.97 11.21 -23.48
CA ASN A 119 2.34 10.57 -24.64
C ASN A 119 2.29 9.04 -24.49
N ALA A 120 1.58 8.38 -25.41
CA ALA A 120 1.34 6.94 -25.40
C ALA A 120 2.62 6.08 -25.54
N ASP A 121 3.76 6.68 -25.93
CA ASP A 121 5.05 6.01 -25.95
C ASP A 121 5.73 5.96 -24.58
N ASP A 122 5.33 6.84 -23.66
CA ASP A 122 5.84 6.86 -22.29
C ASP A 122 5.29 5.67 -21.49
N VAL A 123 6.10 5.17 -20.55
CA VAL A 123 5.79 3.97 -19.75
C VAL A 123 5.79 4.32 -18.27
N PHE A 124 4.72 3.96 -17.57
CA PHE A 124 4.69 4.00 -16.11
C PHE A 124 5.07 2.65 -15.56
N ILE A 125 6.05 2.62 -14.66
CA ILE A 125 6.44 1.40 -13.94
C ILE A 125 5.78 1.42 -12.57
N SER A 126 5.02 0.38 -12.25
CA SER A 126 4.53 0.11 -10.90
C SER A 126 5.24 -1.11 -10.31
N SER A 127 5.26 -1.19 -8.98
CA SER A 127 5.80 -2.36 -8.26
C SER A 127 4.77 -3.49 -8.09
N CYS A 128 3.48 -3.20 -8.32
CA CYS A 128 2.40 -4.18 -8.26
C CYS A 128 1.34 -4.00 -9.37
N THR A 129 0.54 -5.04 -9.57
CA THR A 129 -0.57 -5.07 -10.54
C THR A 129 -1.66 -4.08 -10.19
N ARG A 130 -2.01 -3.91 -8.91
CA ARG A 130 -3.06 -2.99 -8.46
C ARG A 130 -2.74 -1.54 -8.78
N ASP A 131 -1.49 -1.11 -8.64
CA ASP A 131 -1.05 0.22 -9.07
C ASP A 131 -1.14 0.37 -10.60
N ALA A 132 -0.71 -0.63 -11.37
CA ALA A 132 -0.81 -0.60 -12.83
C ALA A 132 -2.27 -0.54 -13.31
N GLU A 133 -3.18 -1.27 -12.67
CA GLU A 133 -4.62 -1.22 -12.96
C GLU A 133 -5.19 0.16 -12.59
N THR A 134 -4.83 0.68 -11.42
CA THR A 134 -5.29 1.97 -10.91
C THR A 134 -4.84 3.13 -11.81
N MET A 135 -3.71 3.02 -12.52
CA MET A 135 -3.26 4.02 -13.49
C MET A 135 -4.28 4.32 -14.61
N SER A 136 -5.16 3.37 -14.93
CA SER A 136 -6.25 3.60 -15.88
C SER A 136 -7.25 4.67 -15.43
N LEU A 137 -7.29 4.98 -14.13
CA LEU A 137 -8.07 6.10 -13.59
C LEU A 137 -7.39 7.45 -13.78
N SER A 138 -6.09 7.49 -14.10
CA SER A 138 -5.34 8.73 -14.37
C SER A 138 -5.37 9.10 -15.85
N PHE A 139 -5.10 8.12 -16.72
CA PHE A 139 -4.99 8.31 -18.16
C PHE A 139 -5.65 7.15 -18.95
N ASN A 140 -6.43 7.48 -19.99
CA ASN A 140 -7.16 6.48 -20.79
C ASN A 140 -6.25 5.55 -21.62
N ASN A 141 -5.11 6.09 -22.08
CA ASN A 141 -4.20 5.44 -23.02
C ASN A 141 -2.77 5.32 -22.46
N ALA A 142 -2.60 5.38 -21.13
CA ALA A 142 -1.30 5.17 -20.52
C ALA A 142 -0.86 3.71 -20.62
N ARG A 143 0.44 3.52 -20.84
CA ARG A 143 1.08 2.21 -20.75
C ARG A 143 1.66 2.01 -19.36
N ALA A 144 1.26 0.95 -18.69
CA ALA A 144 1.83 0.54 -17.41
C ALA A 144 2.60 -0.78 -17.54
N ALA A 145 3.69 -0.92 -16.80
CA ALA A 145 4.45 -2.15 -16.66
C ALA A 145 4.67 -2.47 -15.17
N VAL A 146 4.51 -3.73 -14.80
CA VAL A 146 4.73 -4.18 -13.40
C VAL A 146 6.14 -4.73 -13.27
N ILE A 147 7.01 -3.98 -12.59
CA ILE A 147 8.39 -4.35 -12.32
C ILE A 147 8.62 -4.28 -10.79
N PRO A 148 8.85 -5.42 -10.12
CA PRO A 148 9.04 -5.42 -8.68
C PRO A 148 10.35 -4.72 -8.29
N PHE A 149 10.44 -4.25 -7.05
CA PHE A 149 11.71 -3.78 -6.50
C PHE A 149 12.65 -4.95 -6.21
N THR A 150 13.94 -4.72 -6.46
CA THR A 150 15.00 -5.69 -6.13
C THR A 150 15.47 -5.49 -4.69
N HIS A 151 16.02 -6.54 -4.08
CA HIS A 151 16.59 -6.45 -2.74
C HIS A 151 17.89 -7.28 -2.60
N PRO A 152 19.00 -6.82 -3.19
CA PRO A 152 20.24 -7.61 -3.30
C PRO A 152 20.80 -8.11 -1.96
N GLU A 153 20.62 -7.32 -0.89
CA GLU A 153 21.04 -7.72 0.45
C GLU A 153 20.25 -8.92 0.99
N GLN A 154 18.96 -8.99 0.67
CA GLN A 154 18.09 -10.09 1.08
C GLN A 154 18.36 -11.32 0.22
N GLU A 155 18.61 -11.11 -1.07
CA GLU A 155 19.06 -12.17 -1.98
C GLU A 155 20.32 -12.85 -1.46
N ARG A 156 21.34 -12.07 -1.05
CA ARG A 156 22.56 -12.60 -0.43
C ARG A 156 22.28 -13.28 0.90
N ALA A 157 21.54 -12.64 1.80
CA ALA A 157 21.21 -13.20 3.11
C ALA A 157 20.48 -14.55 3.04
N ASN A 158 19.68 -14.77 1.99
CA ASN A 158 18.95 -16.02 1.78
C ASN A 158 19.81 -17.19 1.30
N GLN A 159 20.98 -16.94 0.69
CA GLN A 159 21.83 -18.01 0.15
C GLN A 159 22.39 -18.92 1.26
N ASP A 160 22.63 -18.35 2.44
CA ASP A 160 23.27 -19.05 3.57
C ASP A 160 22.27 -19.44 4.68
N LYS A 161 20.98 -19.11 4.52
CA LYS A 161 20.00 -19.18 5.61
C LYS A 161 19.41 -20.58 5.74
N GLN A 162 19.54 -21.16 6.93
CA GLN A 162 18.89 -22.43 7.27
C GLN A 162 17.48 -22.20 7.83
N ALA A 163 16.63 -23.22 7.71
CA ALA A 163 15.29 -23.19 8.29
C ALA A 163 15.35 -23.14 9.82
N CYS A 164 14.63 -22.18 10.40
CA CYS A 164 14.58 -22.01 11.85
C CYS A 164 13.56 -22.96 12.49
N LYS A 165 13.71 -23.24 13.79
CA LYS A 165 12.74 -24.06 14.52
C LYS A 165 11.50 -23.22 14.89
N PRO A 166 10.28 -23.77 14.83
CA PRO A 166 9.10 -23.11 15.38
C PRO A 166 9.30 -22.82 16.87
N GLN A 167 8.78 -21.69 17.33
CA GLN A 167 8.82 -21.26 18.73
C GLN A 167 7.40 -21.12 19.31
N GLU A 168 7.31 -21.20 20.64
CA GLU A 168 6.09 -20.94 21.41
C GLU A 168 6.39 -19.92 22.53
N PRO A 169 5.59 -18.85 22.69
CA PRO A 169 4.43 -18.48 21.86
C PRO A 169 4.85 -18.12 20.41
N ILE A 170 3.92 -18.29 19.46
CA ILE A 170 4.14 -17.94 18.05
C ILE A 170 4.16 -16.41 17.92
N PRO A 171 5.24 -15.80 17.41
CA PRO A 171 5.27 -14.36 17.22
C PRO A 171 4.48 -13.98 15.97
N LEU A 172 3.46 -13.16 16.17
CA LEU A 172 2.86 -12.33 15.14
C LEU A 172 3.66 -11.03 15.08
N VAL A 173 4.15 -10.63 13.91
CA VAL A 173 5.07 -9.49 13.79
C VAL A 173 4.54 -8.47 12.79
N PHE A 174 4.32 -7.25 13.25
CA PHE A 174 4.07 -6.09 12.41
C PHE A 174 5.31 -5.18 12.40
N ILE A 175 5.70 -4.70 11.23
CA ILE A 175 6.80 -3.75 11.05
C ILE A 175 6.31 -2.62 10.15
N GLY A 176 6.27 -1.39 10.67
CA GLY A 176 5.90 -0.23 9.89
C GLY A 176 5.53 0.98 10.75
N ARG A 177 5.21 2.10 10.10
CA ARG A 177 4.68 3.29 10.78
C ARG A 177 3.41 2.93 11.55
N ILE A 178 3.25 3.47 12.77
CA ILE A 178 2.03 3.32 13.56
C ILE A 178 1.06 4.41 13.09
N SER A 179 0.19 4.09 12.12
CA SER A 179 -0.81 5.04 11.64
C SER A 179 -2.18 4.39 11.49
N ALA A 180 -3.24 5.20 11.55
CA ALA A 180 -4.60 4.70 11.44
C ALA A 180 -4.85 3.96 10.12
N GLN A 181 -4.21 4.38 9.03
CA GLN A 181 -4.27 3.72 7.72
C GLN A 181 -3.66 2.32 7.70
N LYS A 182 -2.75 1.99 8.66
CA LYS A 182 -2.26 0.61 8.85
C LYS A 182 -3.26 -0.29 9.58
N ASN A 183 -4.39 0.27 10.03
CA ASN A 183 -5.55 -0.44 10.57
C ASN A 183 -5.25 -1.39 11.75
N LEU A 184 -4.26 -1.02 12.57
CA LEU A 184 -3.82 -1.82 13.72
C LEU A 184 -4.91 -2.03 14.78
N HIS A 185 -5.88 -1.12 14.92
CA HIS A 185 -7.02 -1.29 15.82
C HIS A 185 -7.91 -2.49 15.41
N THR A 186 -8.12 -2.69 14.11
CA THR A 186 -8.81 -3.88 13.58
C THR A 186 -7.99 -5.15 13.80
N LEU A 187 -6.66 -5.09 13.65
CA LEU A 187 -5.78 -6.22 13.96
C LEU A 187 -5.84 -6.63 15.43
N LEU A 188 -5.83 -5.66 16.37
CA LEU A 188 -5.99 -5.93 17.80
C LEU A 188 -7.35 -6.59 18.08
N TYR A 189 -8.41 -6.10 17.45
CA TYR A 189 -9.73 -6.69 17.63
C TYR A 189 -9.82 -8.11 17.04
N ALA A 190 -9.24 -8.35 15.87
CA ALA A 190 -9.12 -9.68 15.29
C ALA A 190 -8.34 -10.64 16.20
N LEU A 191 -7.24 -10.19 16.82
CA LEU A 191 -6.48 -10.98 17.79
C LEU A 191 -7.36 -11.36 19.00
N ARG A 192 -8.16 -10.41 19.52
CA ARG A 192 -9.12 -10.69 20.59
C ARG A 192 -10.14 -11.76 20.18
N LEU A 193 -10.75 -11.62 19.01
CA LEU A 193 -11.73 -12.58 18.50
C LEU A 193 -11.11 -13.97 18.30
N TRP A 194 -9.84 -14.04 17.89
CA TRP A 194 -9.12 -15.30 17.76
C TRP A 194 -8.89 -15.97 19.12
N LEU A 195 -8.46 -15.21 20.13
CA LEU A 195 -8.25 -15.70 21.50
C LEU A 195 -9.54 -16.18 22.17
N ASP A 196 -10.67 -15.53 21.90
CA ASP A 196 -11.99 -15.91 22.43
C ASP A 196 -12.62 -17.10 21.69
N SER A 197 -12.04 -17.54 20.56
CA SER A 197 -12.55 -18.70 19.86
C SER A 197 -12.35 -19.97 20.70
N ALA A 198 -13.19 -20.99 20.52
CA ALA A 198 -13.04 -22.26 21.23
C ALA A 198 -11.82 -23.11 20.75
N ARG A 199 -10.99 -22.56 19.85
CA ARG A 199 -10.01 -23.29 19.04
C ARG A 199 -8.53 -22.93 19.23
N PRO A 200 -8.05 -21.95 20.02
CA PRO A 200 -6.64 -21.61 20.03
C PRO A 200 -5.85 -22.76 20.67
N LYS A 201 -5.28 -23.62 19.82
CA LYS A 201 -4.44 -24.77 20.24
C LYS A 201 -3.04 -24.34 20.63
N ARG A 202 -2.67 -23.10 20.31
CA ARG A 202 -1.31 -22.57 20.45
C ARG A 202 -1.39 -21.17 21.04
N GLN A 203 -0.31 -20.75 21.69
CA GLN A 203 -0.19 -19.39 22.18
C GLN A 203 0.42 -18.51 21.10
N VAL A 204 -0.06 -17.27 20.97
CA VAL A 204 0.49 -16.26 20.06
C VAL A 204 0.87 -15.01 20.84
N HIS A 205 1.83 -14.26 20.30
CA HIS A 205 2.24 -12.96 20.84
C HIS A 205 2.45 -11.95 19.72
N LEU A 206 1.73 -10.83 19.75
CA LEU A 206 1.82 -9.77 18.75
C LEU A 206 2.90 -8.77 19.11
N ASN A 207 3.92 -8.65 18.24
CA ASN A 207 5.00 -7.70 18.35
C ASN A 207 4.81 -6.59 17.31
N LEU A 208 4.64 -5.35 17.79
CA LEU A 208 4.48 -4.16 16.97
C LEU A 208 5.78 -3.36 16.97
N TYR A 209 6.48 -3.34 15.84
CA TYR A 209 7.69 -2.54 15.61
C TYR A 209 7.36 -1.31 14.75
N GLY A 210 7.66 -0.13 15.28
CA GLY A 210 7.38 1.12 14.60
C GLY A 210 7.08 2.29 15.53
N GLN A 211 6.99 3.47 14.93
CA GLN A 211 6.64 4.73 15.59
C GLN A 211 5.51 5.42 14.85
N GLU A 212 4.73 6.21 15.58
CA GLU A 212 3.68 7.05 15.01
C GLU A 212 4.29 8.20 14.18
N ASP A 213 3.68 8.49 13.03
CA ASP A 213 4.13 9.55 12.12
C ASP A 213 3.27 10.83 12.18
N HIS A 214 2.12 10.75 12.85
CA HIS A 214 1.13 11.83 13.01
C HIS A 214 0.61 12.44 11.68
N LEU A 215 0.74 11.73 10.56
CA LEU A 215 0.36 12.26 9.24
C LEU A 215 -1.14 12.13 8.95
N GLY A 216 -1.81 11.16 9.58
CA GLY A 216 -3.21 10.85 9.33
C GLY A 216 -3.46 10.40 7.89
N SER A 217 -4.44 10.99 7.23
CA SER A 217 -4.75 10.78 5.81
C SER A 217 -4.74 12.14 5.09
N PRO A 218 -3.56 12.61 4.63
CA PRO A 218 -3.41 13.94 4.04
C PRO A 218 -4.34 14.20 2.85
N ASN A 219 -4.55 13.17 2.01
CA ASN A 219 -5.45 13.22 0.86
C ASN A 219 -6.91 13.51 1.23
N MET A 220 -7.29 13.22 2.49
CA MET A 220 -8.63 13.43 3.07
C MET A 220 -8.68 14.62 4.04
N LYS A 221 -7.55 15.32 4.28
CA LYS A 221 -7.40 16.31 5.36
C LYS A 221 -7.80 15.77 6.74
N MET A 222 -7.56 14.48 6.97
CA MET A 222 -7.77 13.87 8.27
C MET A 222 -6.45 13.83 9.01
N GLU A 223 -6.37 14.51 10.15
CA GLU A 223 -5.21 14.42 11.03
C GLU A 223 -5.30 13.14 11.87
N SER A 224 -4.15 12.54 12.19
CA SER A 224 -4.06 11.48 13.20
C SER A 224 -3.24 12.01 14.36
N ARG A 225 -3.89 12.13 15.51
CA ARG A 225 -3.26 12.49 16.77
C ARG A 225 -3.47 11.35 17.76
N ASP A 226 -2.42 11.01 18.48
CA ASP A 226 -2.45 10.05 19.59
C ASP A 226 -2.95 8.64 19.21
N TYR A 227 -2.75 8.19 17.98
CA TYR A 227 -3.20 6.87 17.55
C TYR A 227 -2.49 5.75 18.35
N GLY A 228 -1.21 5.95 18.72
CA GLY A 228 -0.51 5.06 19.63
C GLY A 228 -1.21 4.90 20.99
N ASN A 229 -1.80 5.97 21.53
CA ASN A 229 -2.56 5.91 22.79
C ASN A 229 -3.89 5.19 22.58
N VAL A 230 -4.60 5.47 21.48
CA VAL A 230 -5.82 4.74 21.09
C VAL A 230 -5.58 3.23 21.04
N LEU A 231 -4.44 2.79 20.49
CA LEU A 231 -4.08 1.37 20.44
C LEU A 231 -3.80 0.79 21.83
N ARG A 232 -3.13 1.52 22.72
CA ARG A 232 -2.86 1.07 24.10
C ARG A 232 -4.15 0.98 24.92
N ASP A 233 -5.04 1.95 24.79
CA ASP A 233 -6.36 1.92 25.43
C ASP A 233 -7.18 0.74 24.92
N LEU A 234 -7.14 0.48 23.61
CA LEU A 234 -7.80 -0.68 23.03
C LEU A 234 -7.22 -2.00 23.54
N VAL A 235 -5.89 -2.12 23.71
CA VAL A 235 -5.26 -3.28 24.36
C VAL A 235 -5.78 -3.48 25.78
N ASN A 236 -6.00 -2.41 26.54
CA ASN A 236 -6.56 -2.49 27.89
C ASN A 236 -8.03 -2.93 27.88
N ILE A 237 -8.86 -2.29 27.05
CA ILE A 237 -10.29 -2.61 26.88
C ILE A 237 -10.48 -4.08 26.48
N LEU A 238 -9.68 -4.56 25.54
CA LEU A 238 -9.72 -5.94 25.04
C LEU A 238 -8.96 -6.93 25.93
N LYS A 239 -8.30 -6.47 26.99
CA LYS A 239 -7.47 -7.28 27.92
C LYS A 239 -6.36 -8.07 27.20
N LEU A 240 -5.70 -7.43 26.23
CA LEU A 240 -4.65 -8.02 25.39
C LEU A 240 -3.22 -7.81 25.92
N GLY A 241 -3.05 -7.19 27.11
CA GLY A 241 -1.73 -6.85 27.67
C GLY A 241 -0.69 -7.99 27.65
N PRO A 242 -1.05 -9.23 28.06
CA PRO A 242 -0.14 -10.37 28.01
C PRO A 242 0.23 -10.85 26.59
N HIS A 243 -0.48 -10.40 25.56
CA HIS A 243 -0.39 -10.90 24.19
C HIS A 243 0.14 -9.87 23.19
N VAL A 244 0.44 -8.64 23.63
CA VAL A 244 0.84 -7.54 22.74
C VAL A 244 2.03 -6.79 23.33
N SER A 245 3.05 -6.54 22.49
CA SER A 245 4.19 -5.70 22.84
C SER A 245 4.40 -4.60 21.80
N PHE A 246 4.50 -3.36 22.29
CA PHE A 246 4.90 -2.20 21.49
C PHE A 246 6.39 -1.97 21.68
N HIS A 247 7.18 -2.22 20.63
CA HIS A 247 8.64 -2.09 20.68
C HIS A 247 9.14 -0.69 20.33
N GLY A 248 8.27 0.17 19.79
CA GLY A 248 8.66 1.50 19.32
C GLY A 248 9.52 1.43 18.05
N HIS A 249 10.22 2.52 17.76
CA HIS A 249 11.20 2.55 16.68
C HIS A 249 12.41 1.69 17.04
N VAL A 250 12.74 0.73 16.17
CA VAL A 250 13.97 -0.06 16.23
C VAL A 250 14.72 0.20 14.92
N PRO A 251 16.01 0.58 14.96
CA PRO A 251 16.82 0.73 13.76
C PRO A 251 16.78 -0.53 12.89
N ARG A 252 16.77 -0.33 11.58
CA ARG A 252 16.49 -1.39 10.61
C ARG A 252 17.44 -2.59 10.73
N ASP A 253 18.74 -2.32 10.83
CA ASP A 253 19.76 -3.37 10.91
C ASP A 253 19.63 -4.17 12.21
N GLU A 254 19.34 -3.49 13.32
CA GLU A 254 19.08 -4.14 14.61
C GLU A 254 17.80 -4.99 14.57
N LEU A 255 16.73 -4.44 13.98
CA LEU A 255 15.45 -5.15 13.84
C LEU A 255 15.64 -6.44 13.06
N TYR A 256 16.29 -6.37 11.90
CA TYR A 256 16.49 -7.57 11.08
C TYR A 256 17.53 -8.52 11.69
N ALA A 257 18.56 -8.03 12.39
CA ALA A 257 19.43 -8.91 13.17
C ALA A 257 18.65 -9.66 14.25
N ARG A 258 17.70 -9.00 14.94
CA ARG A 258 16.85 -9.61 15.96
C ARG A 258 15.90 -10.66 15.39
N LEU A 259 15.27 -10.36 14.25
CA LEU A 259 14.29 -11.25 13.62
C LEU A 259 14.95 -12.35 12.77
N SER A 260 16.20 -12.15 12.37
CA SER A 260 16.96 -13.16 11.64
C SER A 260 17.09 -14.41 12.50
N GLY A 261 16.82 -15.57 11.89
CA GLY A 261 16.87 -16.84 12.60
C GLY A 261 15.61 -17.17 13.39
N GLN A 262 14.56 -16.33 13.35
CA GLN A 262 13.30 -16.59 14.03
C GLN A 262 12.20 -16.94 13.03
N LYS A 263 11.42 -17.99 13.33
CA LYS A 263 10.13 -18.21 12.67
C LYS A 263 9.12 -17.25 13.23
N GLN A 264 8.32 -16.66 12.35
CA GLN A 264 7.25 -15.73 12.69
C GLN A 264 6.12 -15.77 11.67
N ILE A 265 5.00 -15.15 12.03
CA ILE A 265 3.92 -14.81 11.10
C ILE A 265 3.94 -13.29 10.98
N PHE A 266 4.32 -12.77 9.82
CA PHE A 266 4.17 -11.35 9.54
C PHE A 266 2.66 -11.01 9.46
N VAL A 267 2.23 -9.91 10.06
CA VAL A 267 0.81 -9.51 10.03
C VAL A 267 0.66 -8.06 9.61
N SER A 268 -0.24 -7.79 8.67
CA SER A 268 -0.57 -6.43 8.25
C SER A 268 -2.00 -6.34 7.74
N ALA A 269 -2.83 -5.57 8.45
CA ALA A 269 -4.21 -5.25 8.06
C ALA A 269 -4.28 -3.92 7.29
N SER A 270 -3.18 -3.47 6.69
CA SER A 270 -3.06 -2.13 6.12
C SER A 270 -4.10 -1.86 5.03
N LEU A 271 -4.69 -0.67 5.08
CA LEU A 271 -5.54 -0.07 4.05
C LEU A 271 -4.93 1.23 3.52
N HIS A 272 -3.63 1.44 3.75
CA HIS A 272 -2.93 2.63 3.29
C HIS A 272 -2.90 2.64 1.75
N SER A 273 -3.21 3.77 1.12
CA SER A 273 -3.22 3.92 -0.34
C SER A 273 -1.82 3.89 -0.99
N ASP A 274 -0.78 3.58 -0.23
CA ASP A 274 0.62 3.55 -0.65
C ASP A 274 1.26 2.24 -0.17
N GLU A 275 0.43 1.19 -0.05
CA GLU A 275 0.90 -0.16 0.20
C GLU A 275 1.25 -0.83 -1.14
N ASN A 276 2.08 -0.15 -1.94
CA ASN A 276 2.42 -0.52 -3.31
C ASN A 276 3.25 -1.80 -3.43
N PHE A 277 4.06 -2.11 -2.41
CA PHE A 277 4.93 -3.28 -2.41
C PHE A 277 4.92 -4.05 -1.08
N GLY A 278 5.04 -3.37 0.05
CA GLY A 278 5.09 -4.03 1.37
C GLY A 278 6.44 -4.72 1.64
N MET A 279 7.54 -3.93 1.64
CA MET A 279 8.91 -4.44 1.78
C MET A 279 9.12 -5.34 3.02
N ALA A 280 8.52 -5.01 4.16
CA ALA A 280 8.62 -5.83 5.37
C ALA A 280 7.96 -7.21 5.21
N ALA A 281 6.80 -7.26 4.54
CA ALA A 281 6.13 -8.51 4.20
C ALA A 281 6.99 -9.35 3.24
N PHE A 282 7.52 -8.71 2.18
CA PHE A 282 8.40 -9.37 1.22
C PHE A 282 9.63 -10.00 1.88
N ARG A 283 10.32 -9.28 2.77
CA ARG A 283 11.48 -9.83 3.50
C ARG A 283 11.09 -11.00 4.39
N ALA A 284 9.97 -10.90 5.11
CA ALA A 284 9.48 -12.00 5.93
C ALA A 284 9.20 -13.26 5.08
N LEU A 285 8.52 -13.11 3.94
CA LEU A 285 8.24 -14.22 3.01
C LEU A 285 9.52 -14.81 2.40
N CYS A 286 10.47 -13.97 2.00
CA CYS A 286 11.80 -14.39 1.54
C CYS A 286 12.53 -15.22 2.61
N ASP A 287 12.37 -14.89 3.89
CA ASP A 287 12.93 -15.63 5.02
C ASP A 287 12.20 -16.97 5.30
N GLY A 288 11.21 -17.34 4.49
CA GLY A 288 10.40 -18.54 4.67
C GLY A 288 9.29 -18.37 5.73
N ASN A 289 9.00 -17.11 6.12
CA ASN A 289 7.93 -16.83 7.07
C ASN A 289 6.54 -16.90 6.44
N LEU A 290 5.49 -17.01 7.26
CA LEU A 290 4.12 -16.83 6.80
C LEU A 290 3.73 -15.36 6.89
N ALA A 291 2.72 -14.95 6.14
CA ALA A 291 2.15 -13.61 6.22
C ALA A 291 0.62 -13.66 6.26
N VAL A 292 0.02 -12.92 7.18
CA VAL A 292 -1.41 -12.58 7.17
C VAL A 292 -1.54 -11.14 6.69
N LEU A 293 -2.11 -10.95 5.51
CA LEU A 293 -2.13 -9.66 4.82
C LEU A 293 -3.55 -9.25 4.45
N SER A 294 -3.80 -7.96 4.35
CA SER A 294 -4.92 -7.46 3.54
C SER A 294 -4.65 -7.75 2.06
N GLU A 295 -5.66 -8.19 1.30
CA GLU A 295 -5.58 -8.31 -0.16
C GLU A 295 -5.69 -6.91 -0.82
N TRP A 296 -4.75 -6.04 -0.49
CA TRP A 296 -4.77 -4.61 -0.79
C TRP A 296 -3.44 -4.16 -1.41
N GLY A 297 -3.50 -3.43 -2.52
CA GLY A 297 -2.32 -2.94 -3.21
C GLY A 297 -1.32 -4.05 -3.57
N GLY A 298 -0.04 -3.82 -3.26
CA GLY A 298 1.05 -4.75 -3.53
C GLY A 298 1.00 -6.05 -2.75
N HIS A 299 0.34 -6.08 -1.59
CA HIS A 299 0.17 -7.33 -0.84
C HIS A 299 -0.55 -8.40 -1.66
N ALA A 300 -1.53 -8.01 -2.50
CA ALA A 300 -2.32 -8.92 -3.30
C ALA A 300 -1.46 -9.74 -4.29
N ASP A 301 -0.31 -9.22 -4.71
CA ASP A 301 0.57 -9.93 -5.65
C ASP A 301 1.40 -11.03 -5.00
N PHE A 302 1.59 -11.01 -3.68
CA PHE A 302 2.46 -11.99 -3.03
C PHE A 302 1.98 -13.42 -3.14
N ALA A 303 0.68 -13.69 -3.26
CA ALA A 303 0.20 -15.07 -3.46
C ALA A 303 0.64 -15.68 -4.80
N LYS A 304 1.01 -14.86 -5.81
CA LYS A 304 1.57 -15.37 -7.07
C LYS A 304 2.97 -15.93 -6.89
N THR A 305 3.72 -15.40 -5.92
CA THR A 305 5.11 -15.76 -5.66
C THR A 305 5.26 -16.69 -4.46
N PHE A 306 4.39 -16.54 -3.46
CA PHE A 306 4.42 -17.24 -2.18
C PHE A 306 3.04 -17.86 -1.83
N PRO A 307 2.45 -18.69 -2.71
CA PRO A 307 1.06 -19.16 -2.56
C PRO A 307 0.80 -19.93 -1.26
N GLU A 308 1.82 -20.60 -0.71
CA GLU A 308 1.74 -21.41 0.49
C GLU A 308 2.06 -20.66 1.79
N GLN A 309 2.48 -19.40 1.69
CA GLN A 309 2.90 -18.59 2.83
C GLN A 309 1.94 -17.45 3.15
N VAL A 310 1.07 -17.06 2.21
CA VAL A 310 0.23 -15.87 2.34
C VAL A 310 -1.22 -16.25 2.66
N PHE A 311 -1.77 -15.61 3.69
CA PHE A 311 -3.16 -15.75 4.12
C PHE A 311 -3.83 -14.38 4.06
N PHE A 312 -4.75 -14.21 3.13
CA PHE A 312 -5.42 -12.93 2.95
C PHE A 312 -6.63 -12.73 3.85
N CYS A 313 -6.90 -11.47 4.16
CA CYS A 313 -8.23 -10.96 4.51
C CYS A 313 -8.67 -9.97 3.43
N MET A 314 -9.92 -10.06 3.00
CA MET A 314 -10.46 -9.25 1.92
C MET A 314 -10.86 -7.86 2.42
N PRO A 315 -10.34 -6.77 1.83
CA PRO A 315 -10.90 -5.44 2.04
C PRO A 315 -12.29 -5.34 1.40
N LEU A 316 -13.26 -4.79 2.12
CA LEU A 316 -14.61 -4.57 1.64
C LEU A 316 -14.90 -3.09 1.43
N HIS A 317 -15.78 -2.79 0.48
CA HIS A 317 -16.38 -1.48 0.32
C HIS A 317 -17.38 -1.20 1.43
N SER A 318 -17.32 0.03 1.95
CA SER A 318 -18.39 0.63 2.74
C SER A 318 -18.70 2.02 2.24
N ALA A 319 -19.83 2.58 2.69
CA ALA A 319 -20.21 3.96 2.39
C ALA A 319 -19.17 4.99 2.88
N SER A 320 -18.35 4.63 3.87
CA SER A 320 -17.35 5.52 4.48
C SER A 320 -15.91 5.05 4.22
N GLY A 321 -15.64 4.37 3.09
CA GLY A 321 -14.32 3.90 2.70
C GLY A 321 -14.07 2.39 2.90
N PRO A 322 -12.84 1.91 2.66
CA PRO A 322 -12.52 0.48 2.76
C PRO A 322 -12.49 0.00 4.21
N VAL A 323 -12.92 -1.24 4.44
CA VAL A 323 -12.94 -1.89 5.75
C VAL A 323 -12.37 -3.30 5.69
N ILE A 324 -11.90 -3.81 6.83
CA ILE A 324 -11.54 -5.22 6.99
C ILE A 324 -12.44 -5.84 8.03
N CYS A 325 -13.03 -6.99 7.72
CA CYS A 325 -13.78 -7.78 8.70
C CYS A 325 -12.81 -8.39 9.73
N ALA A 326 -12.90 -7.95 10.99
CA ALA A 326 -12.03 -8.44 12.06
C ALA A 326 -12.13 -9.97 12.26
N ARG A 327 -13.32 -10.54 12.08
CA ARG A 327 -13.54 -11.99 12.16
C ARG A 327 -12.87 -12.75 11.01
N GLU A 328 -12.91 -12.21 9.80
CA GLU A 328 -12.21 -12.81 8.66
C GLU A 328 -10.68 -12.76 8.88
N LEU A 329 -10.17 -11.62 9.34
CA LEU A 329 -8.76 -11.47 9.71
C LEU A 329 -8.36 -12.45 10.82
N ALA A 330 -9.19 -12.64 11.84
CA ALA A 330 -8.98 -13.65 12.88
C ALA A 330 -8.94 -15.07 12.30
N GLY A 331 -9.80 -15.38 11.33
CA GLY A 331 -9.77 -16.65 10.60
C GLY A 331 -8.49 -16.82 9.76
N SER A 332 -7.94 -15.76 9.20
CA SER A 332 -6.66 -15.81 8.48
C SER A 332 -5.47 -15.99 9.40
N ILE A 333 -5.50 -15.39 10.60
CA ILE A 333 -4.55 -15.67 11.69
C ILE A 333 -4.62 -17.16 12.08
N ASP A 334 -5.82 -17.71 12.27
CA ASP A 334 -6.01 -19.12 12.61
C ASP A 334 -5.37 -20.06 11.59
N ARG A 335 -5.64 -19.85 10.29
CA ARG A 335 -5.05 -20.64 9.21
C ARG A 335 -3.53 -20.54 9.17
N ALA A 336 -2.97 -19.34 9.40
CA ALA A 336 -1.53 -19.14 9.44
C ALA A 336 -0.90 -19.84 10.66
N VAL A 337 -1.52 -19.76 11.84
CA VAL A 337 -1.09 -20.45 13.06
C VAL A 337 -1.10 -21.97 12.88
N ASP A 338 -2.12 -22.53 12.22
CA ASP A 338 -2.19 -23.94 11.90
C ASP A 338 -1.10 -24.37 10.90
N ARG A 339 -0.72 -23.50 9.95
CA ARG A 339 0.36 -23.76 8.98
C ARG A 339 1.75 -23.56 9.55
N TYR A 340 1.91 -22.77 10.61
CA TYR A 340 3.18 -22.37 11.22
C TYR A 340 4.20 -23.51 11.47
N PRO A 341 3.80 -24.72 11.92
CA PRO A 341 4.75 -25.83 12.10
C PRO A 341 5.38 -26.32 10.79
N ARG A 342 4.73 -26.07 9.66
CA ARG A 342 5.08 -26.59 8.33
C ARG A 342 5.64 -25.50 7.41
N MET A 343 6.18 -24.43 7.97
CA MET A 343 6.80 -23.34 7.21
C MET A 343 7.95 -23.83 6.35
N THR A 344 8.06 -23.22 5.17
CA THR A 344 9.04 -23.58 4.14
C THR A 344 10.43 -23.05 4.48
N THR A 345 11.42 -23.49 3.72
CA THR A 345 12.76 -22.92 3.74
C THR A 345 12.74 -21.48 3.20
N PRO A 346 13.69 -20.63 3.62
CA PRO A 346 13.96 -19.35 2.97
C PRO A 346 14.13 -19.53 1.46
N LEU A 347 13.56 -18.62 0.67
CA LEU A 347 13.68 -18.61 -0.78
C LEU A 347 13.58 -17.18 -1.29
N PHE A 348 14.59 -16.73 -2.03
CA PHE A 348 14.51 -15.47 -2.76
C PHE A 348 13.95 -15.74 -4.17
N PRO A 349 12.79 -15.18 -4.56
CA PRO A 349 12.15 -15.53 -5.83
C PRO A 349 12.87 -14.93 -7.04
N GLU A 350 12.93 -15.71 -8.13
CA GLU A 350 13.65 -15.35 -9.36
C GLU A 350 13.21 -14.01 -9.96
N ALA A 351 11.89 -13.75 -9.96
CA ALA A 351 11.30 -12.54 -10.53
C ALA A 351 11.76 -11.23 -9.86
N TYR A 352 12.39 -11.31 -8.68
CA TYR A 352 12.86 -10.17 -7.88
C TYR A 352 14.39 -10.04 -7.90
N ARG A 353 15.11 -10.96 -8.56
CA ARG A 353 16.57 -10.89 -8.69
C ARG A 353 16.97 -9.72 -9.57
N GLU A 354 18.10 -9.11 -9.21
CA GLU A 354 18.55 -7.88 -9.87
C GLU A 354 18.73 -8.08 -11.38
N HIS A 355 19.40 -9.15 -11.80
CA HIS A 355 19.66 -9.39 -13.23
C HIS A 355 18.38 -9.64 -14.06
N VAL A 356 17.36 -10.28 -13.49
CA VAL A 356 16.05 -10.51 -14.14
C VAL A 356 15.31 -9.19 -14.30
N VAL A 357 15.28 -8.37 -13.24
CA VAL A 357 14.66 -7.05 -13.29
C VAL A 357 15.40 -6.15 -14.29
N SER A 358 16.73 -6.11 -14.27
CA SER A 358 17.55 -5.37 -15.24
C SER A 358 17.27 -5.77 -16.68
N ALA A 359 17.12 -7.07 -16.97
CA ALA A 359 16.78 -7.55 -18.30
C ALA A 359 15.40 -7.03 -18.75
N ARG A 360 14.38 -7.07 -17.88
CA ARG A 360 13.04 -6.53 -18.17
C ARG A 360 13.06 -5.01 -18.38
N LEU A 361 13.86 -4.27 -17.61
CA LEU A 361 14.03 -2.83 -17.79
C LEU A 361 14.69 -2.50 -19.14
N ARG A 362 15.68 -3.30 -19.56
CA ARG A 362 16.26 -3.20 -20.91
C ARG A 362 15.19 -3.41 -21.98
N GLU A 363 14.38 -4.46 -21.87
CA GLU A 363 13.27 -4.70 -22.81
C GLU A 363 12.35 -3.48 -22.94
N LEU A 364 12.04 -2.81 -21.83
CA LEU A 364 11.22 -1.59 -21.83
C LEU A 364 11.89 -0.42 -22.57
N ALA A 365 13.20 -0.23 -22.41
CA ALA A 365 13.95 0.82 -23.11
C ALA A 365 13.92 0.62 -24.64
N PHE A 366 13.95 -0.63 -25.09
CA PHE A 366 13.97 -1.02 -26.51
C PHE A 366 12.59 -1.26 -27.13
N LEU A 367 11.50 -0.98 -26.42
CA LEU A 367 10.16 -1.11 -27.00
C LEU A 367 10.06 -0.28 -28.29
N PRO A 368 9.42 -0.80 -29.36
CA PRO A 368 9.19 -0.03 -30.57
C PRO A 368 8.48 1.29 -30.26
N GLN A 369 8.90 2.38 -30.92
CA GLN A 369 8.20 3.65 -30.78
C GLN A 369 6.76 3.51 -31.27
N THR A 370 5.83 4.04 -30.49
CA THR A 370 4.41 4.10 -30.81
C THR A 370 4.02 5.50 -31.30
N PRO A 371 2.84 5.67 -31.94
CA PRO A 371 2.35 6.99 -32.29
C PRO A 371 2.29 7.90 -31.06
N LYS A 372 2.84 9.12 -31.20
CA LYS A 372 3.00 10.11 -30.13
C LYS A 372 1.71 10.84 -29.82
N LEU A 373 0.68 10.06 -29.50
CA LEU A 373 -0.60 10.58 -29.04
C LEU A 373 -0.43 11.03 -27.60
N THR A 374 -0.75 12.30 -27.31
CA THR A 374 -0.78 12.82 -25.95
C THR A 374 -1.63 11.92 -25.04
N LEU A 375 -1.19 11.73 -23.80
CA LEU A 375 -2.00 10.99 -22.83
C LEU A 375 -3.28 11.76 -22.52
N GLN A 376 -4.40 11.04 -22.56
CA GLN A 376 -5.72 11.61 -22.31
C GLN A 376 -6.07 11.44 -20.84
N MET A 377 -6.16 12.55 -20.10
CA MET A 377 -6.65 12.56 -18.72
C MET A 377 -8.09 12.03 -18.66
N THR A 378 -8.38 11.17 -17.68
CA THR A 378 -9.76 10.68 -17.49
C THR A 378 -10.65 11.72 -16.83
N GLU A 379 -11.98 11.48 -16.85
CA GLU A 379 -12.91 12.31 -16.09
C GLU A 379 -12.68 12.24 -14.56
N VAL A 380 -12.28 11.08 -14.05
CA VAL A 380 -12.01 10.88 -12.62
C VAL A 380 -10.81 11.75 -12.21
N ALA A 381 -9.72 11.70 -12.98
CA ALA A 381 -8.53 12.52 -12.74
C ALA A 381 -8.83 14.01 -12.89
N ALA A 382 -9.65 14.40 -13.87
CA ALA A 382 -10.08 15.79 -14.05
C ALA A 382 -10.83 16.33 -12.83
N ARG A 383 -11.78 15.56 -12.27
CA ARG A 383 -12.52 15.92 -11.05
C ARG A 383 -11.59 16.05 -9.84
N ILE A 384 -10.65 15.13 -9.68
CA ILE A 384 -9.65 15.17 -8.61
C ILE A 384 -8.77 16.42 -8.72
N LEU A 385 -8.33 16.75 -9.93
CA LEU A 385 -7.53 17.95 -10.17
C LEU A 385 -8.31 19.24 -9.89
N GLU A 386 -9.59 19.29 -10.25
CA GLU A 386 -10.47 20.42 -9.93
C GLU A 386 -10.61 20.58 -8.41
N THR A 387 -10.90 19.50 -7.69
CA THR A 387 -10.98 19.47 -6.23
C THR A 387 -9.66 19.91 -5.58
N ARG A 388 -8.52 19.40 -6.08
CA ARG A 388 -7.18 19.81 -5.62
C ARG A 388 -6.95 21.30 -5.80
N ARG A 389 -7.34 21.89 -6.94
CA ARG A 389 -7.22 23.34 -7.21
C ARG A 389 -8.04 24.16 -6.23
N LYS A 390 -9.27 23.72 -5.90
CA LYS A 390 -10.11 24.36 -4.88
C LYS A 390 -9.43 24.35 -3.51
N PHE A 391 -8.96 23.18 -3.05
CA PHE A 391 -8.25 23.09 -1.77
C PHE A 391 -6.91 23.83 -1.76
N ALA A 392 -6.19 23.90 -2.88
CA ALA A 392 -4.94 24.67 -3.00
C ALA A 392 -5.18 26.18 -2.85
N ALA A 393 -6.31 26.68 -3.37
CA ALA A 393 -6.67 28.08 -3.24
C ALA A 393 -6.99 28.47 -1.78
N GLU A 394 -7.55 27.54 -1.00
CA GLU A 394 -7.81 27.72 0.43
C GLU A 394 -6.56 27.53 1.29
N ASN A 395 -5.75 26.51 0.99
CA ASN A 395 -4.51 26.20 1.68
C ASN A 395 -3.50 25.57 0.70
N PRO A 396 -2.53 26.35 0.17
CA PRO A 396 -1.54 25.86 -0.78
C PRO A 396 -0.70 24.68 -0.26
N ALA A 397 -0.47 24.60 1.07
CA ALA A 397 0.30 23.56 1.70
C ALA A 397 -0.47 22.23 1.87
N SER A 398 -1.81 22.26 1.75
CA SER A 398 -2.64 21.06 1.85
C SER A 398 -2.42 20.16 0.62
N THR A 399 -2.27 18.85 0.85
CA THR A 399 -2.25 17.82 -0.20
C THR A 399 -3.61 17.15 -0.39
N GLN A 400 -4.67 17.69 0.22
CA GLN A 400 -6.02 17.18 0.10
C GLN A 400 -6.48 17.13 -1.36
N ILE A 401 -7.09 16.02 -1.74
CA ILE A 401 -7.65 15.76 -3.07
C ILE A 401 -9.04 15.14 -3.03
N PHE A 402 -9.45 14.64 -1.87
CA PHE A 402 -10.76 14.05 -1.63
C PHE A 402 -11.44 14.79 -0.47
N SER A 403 -12.77 14.86 -0.53
CA SER A 403 -13.57 15.48 0.53
C SER A 403 -13.58 14.65 1.82
N SER A 404 -13.62 13.33 1.70
CA SER A 404 -13.60 12.35 2.80
C SER A 404 -13.42 10.93 2.24
N TYR A 405 -13.38 9.92 3.11
CA TYR A 405 -13.44 8.52 2.68
C TYR A 405 -14.75 8.13 1.97
N SER A 406 -15.80 8.94 2.07
CA SER A 406 -17.07 8.72 1.35
C SER A 406 -17.08 9.36 -0.05
N ASP A 407 -15.96 9.98 -0.47
CA ASP A 407 -15.85 10.64 -1.76
C ASP A 407 -15.99 9.60 -2.90
N PRO A 408 -16.92 9.77 -3.85
CA PRO A 408 -17.11 8.82 -4.94
C PRO A 408 -15.85 8.61 -5.79
N SER A 409 -15.02 9.65 -5.94
CA SER A 409 -13.77 9.52 -6.68
C SER A 409 -12.80 8.63 -5.90
N ALA A 410 -12.69 8.78 -4.58
CA ALA A 410 -11.86 7.92 -3.75
C ALA A 410 -12.32 6.45 -3.79
N HIS A 411 -13.63 6.21 -3.79
CA HIS A 411 -14.19 4.86 -3.91
C HIS A 411 -13.74 4.15 -5.20
N SER A 412 -13.66 4.86 -6.34
CA SER A 412 -13.13 4.27 -7.58
C SER A 412 -11.70 3.77 -7.39
N PHE A 413 -10.83 4.54 -6.71
CA PHE A 413 -9.48 4.09 -6.40
C PHE A 413 -9.48 2.89 -5.46
N PHE A 414 -10.32 2.88 -4.42
CA PHE A 414 -10.40 1.76 -3.49
C PHE A 414 -10.80 0.45 -4.18
N SER A 415 -11.74 0.50 -5.14
CA SER A 415 -12.16 -0.68 -5.91
C SER A 415 -11.02 -1.27 -6.72
N TYR A 416 -10.31 -0.42 -7.46
CA TYR A 416 -9.15 -0.82 -8.26
C TYR A 416 -8.01 -1.33 -7.39
N TYR A 417 -7.86 -0.78 -6.18
CA TYR A 417 -6.75 -1.10 -5.31
C TYR A 417 -6.96 -2.36 -4.45
N GLY A 418 -8.21 -2.83 -4.31
CA GLY A 418 -8.50 -4.15 -3.73
C GLY A 418 -9.85 -4.30 -3.03
N ALA A 419 -10.56 -3.22 -2.74
CA ALA A 419 -11.84 -3.31 -2.05
C ALA A 419 -12.88 -4.03 -2.91
N LYS A 420 -13.61 -4.96 -2.29
CA LYS A 420 -14.69 -5.73 -2.92
C LYS A 420 -16.05 -5.32 -2.37
N GLU A 421 -17.08 -5.49 -3.19
CA GLU A 421 -18.45 -5.32 -2.70
C GLU A 421 -18.74 -6.33 -1.58
N PRO A 422 -19.38 -5.89 -0.48
CA PRO A 422 -19.75 -6.79 0.60
C PRO A 422 -20.75 -7.83 0.09
N VAL A 423 -20.54 -9.09 0.46
CA VAL A 423 -21.51 -10.16 0.17
C VAL A 423 -22.72 -9.94 1.08
N ARG A 424 -23.84 -9.49 0.51
CA ARG A 424 -25.10 -9.33 1.25
C ARG A 424 -25.56 -10.69 1.78
N LYS A 425 -25.53 -10.86 3.10
CA LYS A 425 -26.12 -12.02 3.77
C LYS A 425 -27.62 -11.77 3.93
N THR A 426 -28.45 -12.63 3.34
CA THR A 426 -29.90 -12.44 3.27
C THR A 426 -30.68 -12.79 4.54
N ALA A 427 -30.01 -13.28 5.60
CA ALA A 427 -30.68 -13.70 6.83
C ALA A 427 -29.98 -13.14 8.08
N LEU A 428 -30.31 -11.91 8.49
CA LEU A 428 -29.82 -11.32 9.74
C LEU A 428 -30.68 -11.65 10.96
N ALA A 429 -31.97 -11.97 10.76
CA ALA A 429 -32.98 -12.08 11.82
C ALA A 429 -32.72 -13.16 12.89
N ARG A 430 -31.67 -13.99 12.74
CA ARG A 430 -31.30 -15.04 13.70
C ARG A 430 -29.88 -14.93 14.24
N HIS A 431 -29.12 -13.91 13.84
CA HIS A 431 -27.75 -13.75 14.29
C HIS A 431 -27.67 -12.76 15.45
N ARG A 432 -26.89 -13.14 16.46
CA ARG A 432 -26.40 -12.25 17.49
C ARG A 432 -25.18 -11.55 16.92
N LEU A 433 -25.28 -10.25 16.70
CA LEU A 433 -24.21 -9.44 16.11
C LEU A 433 -23.40 -8.75 17.20
N PHE A 434 -22.14 -8.47 16.95
CA PHE A 434 -21.23 -7.85 17.91
C PHE A 434 -20.70 -6.52 17.39
N LEU A 435 -20.75 -5.51 18.24
CA LEU A 435 -20.29 -4.16 17.94
C LEU A 435 -18.78 -4.02 18.13
N VAL A 436 -18.13 -3.34 17.19
CA VAL A 436 -16.70 -3.02 17.31
C VAL A 436 -16.40 -2.10 18.51
N PRO A 437 -15.19 -2.16 19.10
CA PRO A 437 -14.85 -1.41 20.31
C PRO A 437 -14.85 0.11 20.18
N TRP A 438 -14.72 0.64 18.97
CA TRP A 438 -14.76 2.07 18.68
C TRP A 438 -16.15 2.56 18.26
N ALA A 439 -17.19 1.75 18.47
CA ALA A 439 -18.59 2.10 18.23
C ALA A 439 -19.44 1.92 19.48
N ARG A 440 -20.52 2.70 19.56
CA ARG A 440 -21.52 2.61 20.63
C ARG A 440 -22.92 2.84 20.08
N ILE A 441 -23.92 2.27 20.74
CA ILE A 441 -25.33 2.55 20.49
C ILE A 441 -25.76 3.71 21.39
N THR A 442 -26.38 4.74 20.80
CA THR A 442 -26.88 5.92 21.52
C THR A 442 -28.23 5.63 22.18
N GLU A 443 -28.68 6.54 23.04
CA GLU A 443 -30.03 6.49 23.63
C GLU A 443 -31.15 6.48 22.58
N THR A 444 -30.88 7.02 21.39
CA THR A 444 -31.80 7.06 20.25
C THR A 444 -31.66 5.85 19.32
N GLY A 445 -31.00 4.76 19.75
CA GLY A 445 -30.80 3.56 18.93
C GLY A 445 -29.80 3.68 17.78
N ALA A 446 -29.18 4.86 17.57
CA ALA A 446 -28.23 5.08 16.49
C ALA A 446 -26.84 4.50 16.82
N ILE A 447 -26.09 4.06 15.82
CA ILE A 447 -24.68 3.70 16.01
C ILE A 447 -23.81 4.91 15.76
N LEU A 448 -23.04 5.29 16.78
CA LEU A 448 -21.98 6.29 16.68
C LEU A 448 -20.63 5.60 16.79
N ALA A 449 -19.84 5.67 15.72
CA ALA A 449 -18.47 5.15 15.70
C ALA A 449 -17.45 6.29 15.54
N SER A 450 -16.34 6.16 16.25
CA SER A 450 -15.14 7.00 16.13
C SER A 450 -14.01 6.14 15.58
N ASP A 451 -14.11 5.78 14.31
CA ASP A 451 -13.14 4.92 13.64
C ASP A 451 -11.83 5.70 13.45
N PRO A 452 -10.68 5.20 13.95
CA PRO A 452 -9.42 5.93 13.85
C PRO A 452 -9.00 6.21 12.40
N HIS A 453 -9.37 5.35 11.45
CA HIS A 453 -9.00 5.47 10.04
C HIS A 453 -10.00 6.30 9.25
N ARG A 454 -11.30 6.03 9.44
CA ARG A 454 -12.40 6.60 8.63
C ARG A 454 -13.07 7.81 9.28
N GLY A 455 -12.73 8.10 10.55
CA GLY A 455 -13.26 9.21 11.30
C GLY A 455 -14.61 8.89 11.94
N ARG A 456 -15.43 9.92 12.13
CA ARG A 456 -16.73 9.78 12.78
C ARG A 456 -17.77 9.25 11.81
N ILE A 457 -18.42 8.14 12.16
CA ILE A 457 -19.50 7.53 11.38
C ILE A 457 -20.76 7.53 12.25
N LEU A 458 -21.88 7.96 11.68
CA LEU A 458 -23.19 7.96 12.33
C LEU A 458 -24.19 7.20 11.46
N LEU A 459 -24.65 6.05 11.94
CA LEU A 459 -25.74 5.28 11.33
C LEU A 459 -27.00 5.52 12.14
N LYS A 460 -28.00 6.13 11.50
CA LYS A 460 -29.29 6.41 12.14
C LYS A 460 -30.10 5.13 12.22
N GLU A 461 -30.90 4.99 13.28
CA GLU A 461 -31.84 3.88 13.37
C GLU A 461 -32.87 3.96 12.25
N ALA A 462 -33.04 2.88 11.50
CA ALA A 462 -34.15 2.75 10.58
C ALA A 462 -35.43 2.46 11.38
N LEU A 463 -36.47 3.27 11.18
CA LEU A 463 -37.75 3.12 11.87
C LEU A 463 -38.53 1.93 11.30
N GLY A 464 -38.91 0.99 12.18
CA GLY A 464 -39.77 -0.16 11.87
C GLY A 464 -39.03 -1.37 11.27
N GLY A 465 -39.73 -2.51 11.22
CA GLY A 465 -39.24 -3.77 10.64
C GLY A 465 -38.80 -4.82 11.68
N GLU A 466 -38.25 -5.92 11.18
CA GLU A 466 -37.67 -6.98 12.01
C GLU A 466 -36.42 -6.48 12.74
N THR A 467 -36.23 -6.92 13.98
CA THR A 467 -35.06 -6.57 14.80
C THR A 467 -34.11 -7.76 14.97
N CYS A 468 -32.82 -7.48 15.12
CA CYS A 468 -31.80 -8.43 15.57
C CYS A 468 -31.16 -7.96 16.87
N THR A 469 -30.53 -8.90 17.59
CA THR A 469 -29.79 -8.61 18.82
C THR A 469 -28.35 -8.20 18.48
N VAL A 470 -27.98 -6.98 18.89
CA VAL A 470 -26.62 -6.45 18.83
C VAL A 470 -26.04 -6.43 20.24
N VAL A 471 -24.82 -6.93 20.40
CA VAL A 471 -24.10 -6.99 21.67
C VAL A 471 -22.95 -6.00 21.61
N ASP A 472 -22.88 -5.10 22.58
CA ASP A 472 -21.73 -4.22 22.70
C ASP A 472 -20.52 -4.92 23.35
N ILE A 473 -19.38 -4.23 23.40
CA ILE A 473 -18.15 -4.76 23.97
C ILE A 473 -18.22 -5.08 25.48
N PHE A 474 -19.28 -4.62 26.17
CA PHE A 474 -19.52 -4.91 27.58
C PHE A 474 -20.52 -6.05 27.77
N GLY A 475 -20.96 -6.69 26.68
CA GLY A 475 -21.92 -7.79 26.71
C GLY A 475 -23.37 -7.34 26.84
N LYS A 476 -23.66 -6.02 26.81
CA LYS A 476 -25.04 -5.53 26.87
C LYS A 476 -25.71 -5.75 25.51
N GLU A 477 -26.90 -6.32 25.56
CA GLU A 477 -27.72 -6.61 24.40
C GLU A 477 -28.63 -5.41 24.07
N HIS A 478 -28.75 -5.12 22.79
CA HIS A 478 -29.55 -4.06 22.22
C HIS A 478 -30.37 -4.65 21.07
N ASN A 479 -31.63 -4.23 20.93
CA ASN A 479 -32.42 -4.56 19.76
C ASN A 479 -32.18 -3.49 18.71
N MET A 480 -31.89 -3.90 17.48
CA MET A 480 -31.64 -3.01 16.35
C MET A 480 -32.43 -3.49 15.15
N SER A 481 -32.98 -2.57 14.34
CA SER A 481 -33.63 -2.96 13.09
C SER A 481 -32.62 -3.65 12.16
N THR A 482 -33.07 -4.71 11.48
CA THR A 482 -32.25 -5.51 10.55
C THR A 482 -31.64 -4.67 9.43
N THR A 483 -32.31 -3.59 9.01
CA THR A 483 -31.78 -2.63 8.03
C THR A 483 -30.57 -1.86 8.59
N ALA A 484 -30.69 -1.28 9.79
CA ALA A 484 -29.57 -0.58 10.43
C ALA A 484 -28.41 -1.54 10.74
N ALA A 485 -28.70 -2.78 11.13
CA ALA A 485 -27.69 -3.81 11.33
C ALA A 485 -26.98 -4.20 10.03
N GLN A 486 -27.69 -4.28 8.90
CA GLN A 486 -27.09 -4.54 7.60
C GLN A 486 -26.15 -3.39 7.19
N GLU A 487 -26.59 -2.14 7.31
CA GLU A 487 -25.75 -0.96 7.03
C GLU A 487 -24.49 -0.95 7.93
N ALA A 488 -24.63 -1.33 9.19
CA ALA A 488 -23.52 -1.42 10.13
C ALA A 488 -22.55 -2.57 9.82
N LEU A 489 -23.04 -3.71 9.33
CA LEU A 489 -22.20 -4.80 8.81
C LEU A 489 -21.44 -4.36 7.56
N GLU A 490 -22.12 -3.72 6.61
CA GLU A 490 -21.49 -3.16 5.40
C GLU A 490 -20.47 -2.07 5.76
N SER A 491 -20.68 -1.34 6.86
CA SER A 491 -19.75 -0.36 7.42
C SER A 491 -18.63 -0.97 8.28
N GLY A 492 -18.56 -2.29 8.42
CA GLY A 492 -17.57 -2.95 9.27
C GLY A 492 -17.65 -2.58 10.75
N LEU A 493 -18.82 -2.11 11.21
CA LEU A 493 -19.07 -1.73 12.61
C LEU A 493 -19.72 -2.88 13.40
N LEU A 494 -20.28 -3.87 12.71
CA LEU A 494 -20.77 -5.11 13.27
C LEU A 494 -20.04 -6.30 12.67
N HIS A 495 -20.07 -7.43 13.38
CA HIS A 495 -19.79 -8.75 12.82
C HIS A 495 -20.71 -9.81 13.43
N ASP A 496 -20.83 -10.94 12.75
CA ASP A 496 -21.59 -12.12 13.21
C ASP A 496 -20.88 -12.86 14.35
#